data_AF-J9ZWN9-F1
#
_entry.id   AF-J9ZWN9-F1
#
_cell.length_a   1.000
_cell.length_b   1.000
_cell.length_c   1.000
_cell.angle_alpha   90.00
_cell.angle_beta   90.00
_cell.angle_gamma   90.00
#
_symmetry.space_group_name_H-M   'P 1'
#
loop_
_entity.id
_entity.type
_entity.pdbx_description
1 polymer ?
#
loop_
_entity_poly.entity_id
_entity_poly.type
_entity_poly.pdbx_seq_one_letter_code
_entity_poly.pdbx_strand_id
1 'polypeptide(L)'
;CPCALGLATPMSIMVGVGKGAKNGVLIKNAEALEKLNDVEVLVVDKTGTLTEGKPAVEKVVGIGSTQEKEVLPYLVSVNQHSEHPLAKATVDYGKSEGIQSLPTENFEAVTGKGVKARVSDKQVILGNSALMESENIPLEETTQKKAAEFQETGKTVSYLALDGKVIGLVVIGDKIKKSSAKAVKTLQQSGINVIMMTGDNERTAKAVAEELNLADFKAGMLPEHKLMEVERMQKEGKIVAMAGDGINDA
;
A
#
# COMPACT_ATOMS: atom_id res chain seq x y z
N CYS A 1 2.33 -7.36 53.53
CA CYS A 1 2.54 -6.70 52.22
C CYS A 1 3.76 -7.34 51.56
N PRO A 2 3.65 -8.04 50.42
CA PRO A 2 4.80 -8.69 49.80
C PRO A 2 5.73 -7.64 49.19
N CYS A 3 6.87 -7.37 49.84
CA CYS A 3 7.83 -6.34 49.43
C CYS A 3 8.40 -6.53 48.01
N ALA A 4 8.37 -7.76 47.47
CA ALA A 4 8.86 -8.09 46.15
C ALA A 4 7.85 -7.84 45.01
N LEU A 5 6.55 -7.73 45.32
CA LEU A 5 5.50 -7.63 44.30
C LEU A 5 5.57 -6.31 43.51
N GLY A 6 5.98 -5.22 44.16
CA GLY A 6 6.13 -3.91 43.52
C GLY A 6 7.33 -3.79 42.56
N LEU A 7 8.26 -4.75 42.58
CA LEU A 7 9.49 -4.72 41.75
C LEU A 7 9.46 -5.73 40.60
N ALA A 8 8.64 -6.78 40.70
CA ALA A 8 8.60 -7.86 39.70
C ALA A 8 8.20 -7.37 38.30
N THR A 9 7.13 -6.57 38.20
CA THR A 9 6.64 -6.06 36.92
C THR A 9 7.62 -5.06 36.27
N PRO A 10 8.10 -4.00 36.96
CA PRO A 10 9.07 -3.07 36.39
C PRO A 10 10.37 -3.74 35.93
N MET A 11 10.89 -4.70 36.70
CA MET A 11 12.09 -5.44 36.31
C MET A 11 11.86 -6.29 35.06
N SER A 12 10.73 -6.99 34.99
CA SER A 12 10.39 -7.84 33.83
C SER A 12 10.21 -7.00 32.56
N ILE A 13 9.55 -5.84 32.68
CA ILE A 13 9.42 -4.86 31.59
C ILE A 13 10.79 -4.34 31.17
N MET A 14 11.64 -3.91 32.11
CA MET A 14 12.97 -3.36 31.78
C MET A 14 13.84 -4.36 31.02
N VAL A 15 13.84 -5.62 31.47
CA VAL A 15 14.55 -6.71 30.78
C VAL A 15 13.92 -7.00 29.41
N GLY A 16 12.59 -7.04 29.33
CA GLY A 16 11.84 -7.25 28.08
C GLY A 16 12.14 -6.18 27.02
N VAL A 17 12.08 -4.91 27.40
CA VAL A 17 12.44 -3.77 26.55
C VAL A 17 13.90 -3.86 26.12
N GLY A 18 14.82 -4.16 27.04
CA GLY A 18 16.24 -4.34 26.72
C GLY A 18 16.51 -5.49 25.75
N LYS A 19 15.75 -6.59 25.87
CA LYS A 19 15.83 -7.73 24.95
C LYS A 19 15.24 -7.38 23.57
N GLY A 20 14.13 -6.66 23.53
CA GLY A 20 13.55 -6.13 22.29
C GLY A 20 14.54 -5.27 21.53
N ALA A 21 15.16 -4.30 22.19
CA ALA A 21 16.14 -3.39 21.58
C ALA A 21 17.34 -4.12 20.97
N LYS A 22 17.85 -5.17 21.64
CA LYS A 22 18.94 -6.03 21.11
C LYS A 22 18.54 -6.80 19.84
N ASN A 23 17.24 -6.97 19.59
CA ASN A 23 16.69 -7.63 18.40
C ASN A 23 16.08 -6.63 17.40
N GLY A 24 16.35 -5.33 17.56
CA GLY A 24 15.83 -4.29 16.67
C GLY A 24 14.36 -3.94 16.87
N VAL A 25 13.75 -4.35 17.99
CA VAL A 25 12.37 -4.00 18.35
C VAL A 25 12.37 -2.91 19.42
N LEU A 26 11.97 -1.70 19.03
CA LEU A 26 11.88 -0.57 19.94
C LEU A 26 10.48 -0.48 20.54
N ILE A 27 10.36 -0.72 21.85
CA ILE A 27 9.10 -0.67 22.59
C ILE A 27 8.99 0.70 23.26
N LYS A 28 8.05 1.53 22.79
CA LYS A 28 7.84 2.89 23.33
C LYS A 28 7.09 2.89 24.67
N ASN A 29 6.12 1.99 24.83
CA ASN A 29 5.25 1.91 25.99
C ASN A 29 5.29 0.50 26.60
N ALA A 30 5.50 0.41 27.91
CA ALA A 30 5.53 -0.86 28.63
C ALA A 30 4.21 -1.65 28.51
N GLU A 31 3.08 -0.95 28.56
CA GLU A 31 1.74 -1.52 28.38
C GLU A 31 1.58 -2.22 27.02
N ALA A 32 2.31 -1.79 25.99
CA ALA A 32 2.24 -2.45 24.68
C ALA A 32 2.82 -3.86 24.73
N LEU A 33 3.86 -4.08 25.56
CA LEU A 33 4.46 -5.40 25.73
C LEU A 33 3.49 -6.37 26.42
N GLU A 34 2.71 -5.88 27.39
CA GLU A 34 1.68 -6.67 28.06
C GLU A 34 0.52 -6.98 27.11
N LYS A 35 -0.02 -5.97 26.42
CA LYS A 35 -1.14 -6.15 25.48
C LYS A 35 -0.82 -7.05 24.30
N LEU A 36 0.43 -7.06 23.83
CA LEU A 36 0.86 -7.91 22.71
C LEU A 36 0.68 -9.41 22.99
N ASN A 37 0.68 -9.83 24.27
CA ASN A 37 0.44 -11.22 24.65
C ASN A 37 -0.98 -11.68 24.31
N ASP A 38 -1.94 -10.76 24.34
CA ASP A 38 -3.37 -11.08 24.21
C ASP A 38 -3.89 -10.83 22.80
N VAL A 39 -3.03 -10.42 21.86
CA VAL A 39 -3.42 -10.11 20.48
C VAL A 39 -3.90 -11.37 19.75
N GLU A 40 -5.09 -11.27 19.16
CA GLU A 40 -5.71 -12.34 18.37
C GLU A 40 -5.66 -12.05 16.87
N VAL A 41 -5.65 -10.77 16.50
CA VAL A 41 -5.65 -10.32 15.10
C VAL A 41 -4.51 -9.34 14.86
N LEU A 42 -3.68 -9.64 13.86
CA LEU A 42 -2.72 -8.69 13.33
C LEU A 42 -3.20 -8.17 11.98
N VAL A 43 -3.57 -6.90 11.95
CA VAL A 43 -3.79 -6.14 10.72
C VAL A 43 -2.44 -5.68 10.17
N VAL A 44 -2.19 -5.91 8.89
CA VAL A 44 -0.95 -5.49 8.22
C VAL A 44 -1.27 -4.64 7.00
N ASP A 45 -0.53 -3.56 6.81
CA ASP A 45 -0.50 -2.91 5.49
C ASP A 45 0.26 -3.78 4.48
N LYS A 46 0.02 -3.57 3.19
CA LYS A 46 0.77 -4.24 2.13
C LYS A 46 2.14 -3.58 1.92
N THR A 47 2.14 -2.30 1.57
CA THR A 47 3.31 -1.62 1.01
C THR A 47 4.29 -1.28 2.14
N GLY A 48 5.56 -1.69 1.99
CA GLY A 48 6.58 -1.43 3.03
C GLY A 48 6.50 -2.29 4.28
N THR A 49 5.35 -2.93 4.53
CA THR A 49 5.15 -3.88 5.64
C THR A 49 5.37 -5.32 5.18
N LEU A 50 4.46 -5.87 4.35
CA LEU A 50 4.61 -7.20 3.76
C LEU A 50 5.59 -7.21 2.59
N THR A 51 5.69 -6.10 1.87
CA THR A 51 6.60 -5.89 0.75
C THR A 51 7.83 -5.08 1.14
N GLU A 52 8.83 -5.01 0.26
CA GLU A 52 10.10 -4.31 0.48
C GLU A 52 9.93 -2.80 0.65
N GLY A 53 8.78 -2.22 0.27
CA GLY A 53 8.54 -0.78 0.32
C GLY A 53 9.36 -0.03 -0.72
N LYS A 54 9.76 -0.73 -1.77
CA LYS A 54 10.57 -0.19 -2.87
C LYS A 54 9.80 -0.42 -4.16
N PRO A 55 8.66 0.26 -4.35
CA PRO A 55 7.89 0.12 -5.57
C PRO A 55 8.75 0.51 -6.78
N ALA A 56 8.58 -0.24 -7.87
CA ALA A 56 9.24 0.03 -9.13
C ALA A 56 8.23 -0.14 -10.27
N VAL A 57 8.27 0.76 -11.25
CA VAL A 57 7.51 0.57 -12.49
C VAL A 57 8.09 -0.64 -13.21
N GLU A 58 7.27 -1.65 -13.42
CA GLU A 58 7.65 -2.84 -14.19
C GLU A 58 7.31 -2.68 -15.66
N LYS A 59 6.21 -1.98 -15.94
CA LYS A 59 5.72 -1.81 -17.31
C LYS A 59 4.82 -0.60 -17.44
N VAL A 60 4.96 0.11 -18.55
CA VAL A 60 3.96 1.07 -19.02
C VAL A 60 3.31 0.50 -20.27
N VAL A 61 1.99 0.62 -20.35
CA VAL A 61 1.21 0.00 -21.42
C VAL A 61 0.36 1.06 -22.08
N GLY A 62 0.57 1.30 -23.37
CA GLY A 62 -0.33 2.14 -24.17
C GLY A 62 -1.67 1.46 -24.43
N ILE A 63 -2.75 2.26 -24.46
CA ILE A 63 -4.13 1.82 -24.73
C ILE A 63 -4.62 2.40 -26.06
N GLY A 64 -5.38 1.58 -26.81
CA GLY A 64 -5.86 1.92 -28.14
C GLY A 64 -4.71 2.05 -29.14
N SER A 65 -4.63 3.19 -29.81
CA SER A 65 -3.54 3.53 -30.74
C SER A 65 -2.32 4.16 -30.06
N THR A 66 -2.40 4.43 -28.76
CA THR A 66 -1.33 5.13 -28.02
C THR A 66 -0.16 4.18 -27.78
N GLN A 67 1.06 4.64 -28.10
CA GLN A 67 2.28 3.89 -27.77
C GLN A 67 2.76 4.21 -26.36
N GLU A 68 3.51 3.29 -25.76
CA GLU A 68 4.13 3.47 -24.44
C GLU A 68 4.90 4.79 -24.33
N LYS A 69 5.70 5.13 -25.35
CA LYS A 69 6.50 6.36 -25.39
C LYS A 69 5.67 7.64 -25.36
N GLU A 70 4.41 7.59 -25.76
CA GLU A 70 3.49 8.74 -25.71
C GLU A 70 2.86 8.91 -24.32
N VAL A 71 2.80 7.84 -23.53
CA VAL A 71 2.27 7.84 -22.15
C VAL A 71 3.30 8.42 -21.18
N LEU A 72 4.58 8.10 -21.36
CA LEU A 72 5.63 8.43 -20.39
C LEU A 72 5.77 9.92 -20.05
N PRO A 73 5.73 10.88 -21.01
CA PRO A 73 5.87 12.29 -20.68
C PRO A 73 4.78 12.79 -19.72
N TYR A 74 3.52 12.42 -19.96
CA TYR A 74 2.41 12.79 -19.08
C TYR A 74 2.51 12.10 -17.72
N LEU A 75 2.91 10.82 -17.72
CA LEU A 75 3.10 10.02 -16.52
C LEU A 75 4.16 10.61 -15.58
N VAL A 76 5.31 11.03 -16.12
CA VAL A 76 6.37 11.68 -15.34
C VAL A 76 5.91 13.03 -14.79
N SER A 77 5.28 13.82 -15.65
CA SER A 77 4.89 15.20 -15.34
C SER A 77 3.84 15.27 -14.22
N VAL A 78 2.80 14.43 -14.28
CA VAL A 78 1.74 14.42 -13.26
C VAL A 78 2.25 13.97 -11.88
N ASN A 79 3.33 13.16 -11.83
CA ASN A 79 3.90 12.67 -10.58
C ASN A 79 4.98 13.58 -9.98
N GLN A 80 5.43 14.61 -10.70
CA GLN A 80 6.59 15.40 -10.30
C GLN A 80 6.44 16.14 -8.96
N HIS A 81 5.20 16.46 -8.59
CA HIS A 81 4.86 17.18 -7.36
C HIS A 81 4.31 16.26 -6.25
N SER A 82 4.28 14.95 -6.47
CA SER A 82 3.77 13.98 -5.48
C SER A 82 4.92 13.39 -4.66
N GLU A 83 4.78 13.40 -3.34
CA GLU A 83 5.74 12.79 -2.42
C GLU A 83 5.51 11.28 -2.23
N HIS A 84 4.47 10.72 -2.86
CA HIS A 84 4.10 9.32 -2.68
C HIS A 84 5.19 8.38 -3.23
N PRO A 85 5.54 7.27 -2.55
CA PRO A 85 6.56 6.32 -3.04
C PRO A 85 6.32 5.81 -4.48
N LEU A 86 5.06 5.57 -4.85
CA LEU A 86 4.69 5.19 -6.23
C LEU A 86 4.97 6.31 -7.26
N ALA A 87 4.78 7.58 -6.87
CA ALA A 87 5.05 8.71 -7.75
C ALA A 87 6.56 8.85 -7.98
N LYS A 88 7.36 8.72 -6.91
CA LYS A 88 8.82 8.70 -7.00
C LYS A 88 9.32 7.57 -7.91
N ALA A 89 8.81 6.34 -7.73
CA ALA A 89 9.15 5.21 -8.58
C ALA A 89 8.85 5.47 -10.06
N THR A 90 7.76 6.18 -10.33
CA THR A 90 7.33 6.55 -11.68
C THR A 90 8.22 7.62 -12.31
N VAL A 91 8.58 8.65 -11.54
CA VAL A 91 9.50 9.71 -12.00
C VAL A 91 10.90 9.14 -12.24
N ASP A 92 11.39 8.26 -11.37
CA ASP A 92 12.70 7.62 -11.51
C ASP A 92 12.75 6.72 -12.76
N TYR A 93 11.67 5.96 -13.03
CA TYR A 93 11.52 5.17 -14.25
C TYR A 93 11.56 6.05 -15.52
N GLY A 94 10.80 7.14 -15.55
CA GLY A 94 10.82 8.05 -16.70
C GLY A 94 12.17 8.72 -16.94
N LYS A 95 12.90 9.05 -15.87
CA LYS A 95 14.28 9.55 -15.98
C LYS A 95 15.23 8.53 -16.57
N SER A 96 15.12 7.25 -16.21
CA SER A 96 15.94 6.19 -16.83
C SER A 96 15.64 5.97 -18.30
N GLU A 97 14.41 6.26 -18.74
CA GLU A 97 14.00 6.24 -20.15
C GLU A 97 14.34 7.54 -20.90
N GLY A 98 15.02 8.50 -20.27
CA GLY A 98 15.43 9.76 -20.88
C GLY A 98 14.28 10.74 -21.12
N ILE A 99 13.15 10.57 -20.43
CA ILE A 99 11.96 11.40 -20.58
C ILE A 99 12.10 12.67 -19.75
N GLN A 100 11.83 13.81 -20.38
CA GLN A 100 11.76 15.09 -19.71
C GLN A 100 10.33 15.38 -19.24
N SER A 101 10.22 15.98 -18.06
CA SER A 101 8.95 16.48 -17.56
C SER A 101 8.46 17.66 -18.38
N LEU A 102 7.16 17.69 -18.63
CA LEU A 102 6.44 18.78 -19.25
C LEU A 102 5.98 19.80 -18.18
N PRO A 103 5.72 21.07 -18.57
CA PRO A 103 5.13 22.05 -17.67
C PRO A 103 3.83 21.53 -17.07
N THR A 104 3.74 21.61 -15.74
CA THR A 104 2.62 21.07 -14.97
C THR A 104 2.06 22.14 -14.05
N GLU A 105 0.73 22.28 -14.06
CA GLU A 105 -0.03 23.24 -13.26
C GLU A 105 -1.18 22.54 -12.53
N ASN A 106 -1.71 23.17 -11.49
CA ASN A 106 -2.90 22.70 -10.76
C ASN A 106 -2.81 21.24 -10.31
N PHE A 107 -1.65 20.84 -9.77
CA PHE A 107 -1.48 19.52 -9.19
C PHE A 107 -2.40 19.34 -7.98
N GLU A 108 -3.13 18.23 -7.96
CA GLU A 108 -4.01 17.83 -6.88
C GLU A 108 -3.81 16.33 -6.58
N ALA A 109 -3.58 16.01 -5.32
CA ALA A 109 -3.56 14.64 -4.83
C ALA A 109 -4.96 14.26 -4.30
N VAL A 110 -5.53 13.20 -4.86
CA VAL A 110 -6.83 12.67 -4.45
C VAL A 110 -6.59 11.45 -3.56
N THR A 111 -6.71 11.65 -2.24
CA THR A 111 -6.38 10.66 -1.21
C THR A 111 -6.96 9.28 -1.50
N GLY A 112 -6.09 8.27 -1.54
CA GLY A 112 -6.44 6.86 -1.78
C GLY A 112 -6.94 6.54 -3.20
N LYS A 113 -6.89 7.51 -4.13
CA LYS A 113 -7.35 7.34 -5.51
C LYS A 113 -6.26 7.59 -6.55
N GLY A 114 -5.47 8.65 -6.38
CA GLY A 114 -4.40 9.02 -7.32
C GLY A 114 -4.10 10.51 -7.34
N VAL A 115 -3.70 11.03 -8.49
CA VAL A 115 -3.32 12.43 -8.71
C VAL A 115 -3.91 12.96 -10.01
N LYS A 116 -4.12 14.27 -10.09
CA LYS A 116 -4.51 14.97 -11.31
C LYS A 116 -3.75 16.29 -11.45
N ALA A 117 -3.51 16.71 -12.68
CA ALA A 117 -2.87 17.98 -13.00
C ALA A 117 -3.19 18.42 -14.42
N ARG A 118 -2.85 19.66 -14.76
CA ARG A 118 -2.82 20.15 -16.15
C ARG A 118 -1.38 20.07 -16.66
N VAL A 119 -1.14 19.30 -17.71
CA VAL A 119 0.20 19.09 -18.30
C VAL A 119 0.17 19.52 -19.76
N SER A 120 0.95 20.53 -20.13
CA SER A 120 0.95 21.12 -21.49
C SER A 120 -0.48 21.38 -22.01
N ASP A 121 -1.28 22.07 -21.21
CA ASP A 121 -2.70 22.41 -21.47
C ASP A 121 -3.71 21.26 -21.51
N LYS A 122 -3.28 20.03 -21.25
CA LYS A 122 -4.17 18.86 -21.20
C LYS A 122 -4.47 18.44 -19.77
N GLN A 123 -5.69 17.97 -19.53
CA GLN A 123 -6.07 17.40 -18.26
C GLN A 123 -5.48 15.99 -18.16
N VAL A 124 -4.58 15.78 -17.20
CA VAL A 124 -3.94 14.49 -16.92
C VAL A 124 -4.43 13.97 -15.58
N ILE A 125 -4.92 12.73 -15.58
CA ILE A 125 -5.40 12.05 -14.38
C ILE A 125 -4.71 10.70 -14.30
N LEU A 126 -4.08 10.40 -13.16
CA LEU A 126 -3.41 9.13 -12.89
C LEU A 126 -3.97 8.53 -11.60
N GLY A 127 -4.56 7.34 -11.66
CA GLY A 127 -5.05 6.69 -10.45
C GLY A 127 -5.74 5.36 -10.67
N ASN A 128 -6.44 4.89 -9.64
CA ASN A 128 -7.22 3.66 -9.68
C ASN A 128 -8.57 3.85 -10.39
N SER A 129 -9.36 2.78 -10.49
CA SER A 129 -10.68 2.83 -11.13
C SER A 129 -11.65 3.78 -10.44
N ALA A 130 -11.55 3.97 -9.13
CA ALA A 130 -12.40 4.89 -8.38
C ALA A 130 -12.12 6.37 -8.71
N LEU A 131 -10.88 6.71 -9.11
CA LEU A 131 -10.58 8.05 -9.64
C LEU A 131 -11.21 8.24 -11.02
N MET A 132 -11.06 7.25 -11.89
CA MET A 132 -11.59 7.28 -13.26
C MET A 132 -13.12 7.44 -13.23
N GLU A 133 -13.80 6.70 -12.36
CA GLU A 133 -15.25 6.84 -12.16
C GLU A 133 -15.65 8.22 -11.65
N SER A 134 -14.95 8.76 -10.63
CA SER A 134 -15.29 10.09 -10.10
C SER A 134 -15.07 11.24 -11.09
N GLU A 135 -14.18 11.05 -12.06
CA GLU A 135 -13.89 12.02 -13.12
C GLU A 135 -14.68 11.70 -14.41
N ASN A 136 -15.64 10.76 -14.36
CA ASN A 136 -16.49 10.32 -15.48
C ASN A 136 -15.71 9.81 -16.71
N ILE A 137 -14.58 9.15 -16.46
CA ILE A 137 -13.69 8.60 -17.50
C ILE A 137 -14.08 7.14 -17.77
N PRO A 138 -14.59 6.80 -18.96
CA PRO A 138 -15.01 5.44 -19.27
C PRO A 138 -13.81 4.50 -19.35
N LEU A 139 -13.90 3.38 -18.62
CA LEU A 139 -12.95 2.28 -18.72
C LEU A 139 -13.49 1.23 -19.70
N GLU A 140 -12.92 1.14 -20.90
CA GLU A 140 -13.28 0.11 -21.87
C GLU A 140 -12.99 -1.30 -21.32
N GLU A 141 -13.84 -2.29 -21.66
CA GLU A 141 -13.72 -3.67 -21.18
C GLU A 141 -12.34 -4.28 -21.50
N THR A 142 -11.79 -3.98 -22.67
CA THR A 142 -10.45 -4.39 -23.10
C THR A 142 -9.35 -3.87 -22.18
N THR A 143 -9.47 -2.61 -21.75
CA THR A 143 -8.53 -1.95 -20.84
C THR A 143 -8.64 -2.54 -19.44
N GLN A 144 -9.86 -2.81 -18.97
CA GLN A 144 -10.10 -3.46 -17.68
C GLN A 144 -9.53 -4.88 -17.64
N LYS A 145 -9.72 -5.67 -18.71
CA LYS A 145 -9.14 -7.03 -18.82
C LYS A 145 -7.62 -6.99 -18.76
N LYS A 146 -7.00 -6.07 -19.49
CA LYS A 146 -5.53 -5.93 -19.50
C LYS A 146 -4.99 -5.49 -18.13
N ALA A 147 -5.70 -4.61 -17.43
CA ALA A 147 -5.36 -4.26 -16.05
C ALA A 147 -5.48 -5.49 -15.14
N ALA A 148 -6.56 -6.26 -15.26
CA ALA A 148 -6.81 -7.46 -14.45
C ALA A 148 -5.69 -8.49 -14.59
N GLU A 149 -5.17 -8.74 -15.80
CA GLU A 149 -4.04 -9.67 -16.03
C GLU A 149 -2.82 -9.34 -15.15
N PHE A 150 -2.47 -8.05 -14.99
CA PHE A 150 -1.38 -7.65 -14.11
C PHE A 150 -1.77 -7.72 -12.64
N GLN A 151 -2.99 -7.32 -12.30
CA GLN A 151 -3.48 -7.32 -10.92
C GLN A 151 -3.54 -8.75 -10.34
N GLU A 152 -3.92 -9.75 -11.15
CA GLU A 152 -3.92 -11.17 -10.77
C GLU A 152 -2.53 -11.69 -10.43
N THR A 153 -1.47 -11.02 -10.88
CA THR A 153 -0.07 -11.33 -10.50
C THR A 153 0.43 -10.52 -9.31
N GLY A 154 -0.47 -9.90 -8.53
CA GLY A 154 -0.13 -9.12 -7.35
C GLY A 154 0.49 -7.75 -7.63
N LYS A 155 0.34 -7.22 -8.86
CA LYS A 155 0.85 -5.89 -9.23
C LYS A 155 -0.17 -4.79 -8.97
N THR A 156 0.31 -3.63 -8.56
CA THR A 156 -0.51 -2.41 -8.49
C THR A 156 -0.63 -1.82 -9.90
N VAL A 157 -1.84 -1.51 -10.35
CA VAL A 157 -2.10 -0.93 -11.68
C VAL A 157 -2.81 0.40 -11.55
N SER A 158 -2.24 1.44 -12.15
CA SER A 158 -2.86 2.77 -12.27
C SER A 158 -3.21 3.06 -13.73
N TYR A 159 -4.36 3.67 -13.95
CA TYR A 159 -4.81 4.16 -15.25
C TYR A 159 -4.31 5.59 -15.44
N LEU A 160 -3.80 5.91 -16.64
CA LEU A 160 -3.47 7.26 -17.05
C LEU A 160 -4.48 7.72 -18.09
N ALA A 161 -5.17 8.81 -17.80
CA ALA A 161 -6.11 9.45 -18.71
C ALA A 161 -5.64 10.84 -19.12
N LEU A 162 -5.96 11.18 -20.37
CA LEU A 162 -5.68 12.46 -21.01
C LEU A 162 -6.99 12.99 -21.60
N ASP A 163 -7.42 14.18 -21.19
CA ASP A 163 -8.65 14.85 -21.64
C ASP A 163 -9.88 13.91 -21.64
N GLY A 164 -10.07 13.19 -20.54
CA GLY A 164 -11.22 12.30 -20.35
C GLY A 164 -11.13 10.93 -21.03
N LYS A 165 -9.98 10.57 -21.63
CA LYS A 165 -9.77 9.27 -22.25
C LYS A 165 -8.57 8.55 -21.65
N VAL A 166 -8.71 7.27 -21.32
CA VAL A 166 -7.57 6.44 -20.90
C VAL A 166 -6.61 6.22 -22.06
N ILE A 167 -5.35 6.59 -21.86
CA ILE A 167 -4.28 6.45 -22.85
C ILE A 167 -3.24 5.40 -22.44
N GLY A 168 -3.19 5.02 -21.16
CA GLY A 168 -2.23 4.04 -20.69
C GLY A 168 -2.52 3.41 -19.33
N LEU A 169 -1.78 2.34 -19.04
CA LEU A 169 -1.69 1.71 -17.73
C LEU A 169 -0.25 1.76 -17.24
N VAL A 170 -0.09 1.90 -15.93
CA VAL A 170 1.19 1.89 -15.23
C VAL A 170 1.16 0.72 -14.28
N VAL A 171 2.04 -0.26 -14.50
CA VAL A 171 2.15 -1.46 -13.70
C VAL A 171 3.33 -1.28 -12.75
N ILE A 172 3.03 -1.27 -11.46
CA ILE A 172 4.01 -1.08 -10.40
C ILE A 172 4.06 -2.35 -9.55
N GLY A 173 5.27 -2.89 -9.41
CA GLY A 173 5.55 -4.02 -8.55
C GLY A 173 6.21 -3.57 -7.25
N ASP A 174 5.90 -4.26 -6.16
CA ASP A 174 6.69 -4.21 -4.93
C ASP A 174 6.88 -5.64 -4.43
N LYS A 175 8.13 -6.06 -4.28
CA LYS A 175 8.46 -7.46 -3.97
C LYS A 175 8.05 -7.77 -2.55
N ILE A 176 7.40 -8.91 -2.34
CA ILE A 176 7.16 -9.43 -1.00
C ILE A 176 8.51 -9.71 -0.32
N LYS A 177 8.67 -9.27 0.94
CA LYS A 177 9.92 -9.54 1.67
C LYS A 177 10.08 -11.05 1.82
N LYS A 178 11.30 -11.55 1.62
CA LYS A 178 11.64 -12.98 1.83
C LYS A 178 11.28 -13.48 3.24
N SER A 179 11.25 -12.59 4.22
CA SER A 179 10.88 -12.89 5.60
C SER A 179 9.37 -12.96 5.86
N SER A 180 8.54 -12.34 5.01
CA SER A 180 7.11 -12.16 5.27
C SER A 180 6.38 -13.49 5.40
N ALA A 181 6.57 -14.43 4.46
CA ALA A 181 5.94 -15.75 4.49
C ALA A 181 6.26 -16.51 5.79
N LYS A 182 7.53 -16.46 6.23
CA LYS A 182 7.95 -17.09 7.49
C LYS A 182 7.30 -16.40 8.70
N ALA A 183 7.29 -15.07 8.72
CA ALA A 183 6.72 -14.29 9.82
C ALA A 183 5.21 -14.54 9.96
N VAL A 184 4.47 -14.47 8.86
CA VAL A 184 3.02 -14.79 8.81
C VAL A 184 2.77 -16.19 9.35
N LYS A 185 3.51 -17.19 8.85
CA LYS A 185 3.36 -18.58 9.30
C LYS A 185 3.60 -18.73 10.80
N THR A 186 4.64 -18.09 11.35
CA THR A 186 4.95 -18.15 12.79
C THR A 186 3.85 -17.51 13.63
N LEU A 187 3.28 -16.38 13.18
CA LEU A 187 2.16 -15.71 13.86
C LEU A 187 0.90 -16.58 13.85
N GLN A 188 0.54 -17.15 12.69
CA GLN A 188 -0.60 -18.06 12.55
C GLN A 188 -0.46 -19.32 13.41
N GLN A 189 0.75 -19.90 13.49
CA GLN A 189 1.03 -21.02 14.39
C GLN A 189 0.89 -20.66 15.88
N SER A 190 0.97 -19.37 16.21
CA SER A 190 0.75 -18.85 17.56
C SER A 190 -0.72 -18.49 17.82
N GLY A 191 -1.63 -18.79 16.89
CA GLY A 191 -3.06 -18.50 17.00
C GLY A 191 -3.47 -17.09 16.53
N ILE A 192 -2.55 -16.33 15.93
CA ILE A 192 -2.81 -14.96 15.48
C ILE A 192 -3.32 -14.97 14.05
N ASN A 193 -4.50 -14.39 13.82
CA ASN A 193 -5.05 -14.18 12.48
C ASN A 193 -4.40 -12.97 11.82
N VAL A 194 -3.64 -13.20 10.76
CA VAL A 194 -3.00 -12.11 9.99
C VAL A 194 -3.93 -11.69 8.85
N ILE A 195 -4.35 -10.43 8.85
CA ILE A 195 -5.27 -9.83 7.87
C ILE A 195 -4.58 -8.67 7.18
N MET A 196 -4.56 -8.67 5.84
CA MET A 196 -4.00 -7.54 5.10
C MET A 196 -5.09 -6.50 4.77
N MET A 197 -4.79 -5.22 4.98
CA MET A 197 -5.62 -4.11 4.48
C MET A 197 -4.80 -3.27 3.51
N THR A 198 -5.34 -3.03 2.31
CA THR A 198 -4.61 -2.32 1.25
C THR A 198 -5.54 -1.41 0.44
N GLY A 199 -4.97 -0.31 -0.08
CA GLY A 199 -5.63 0.55 -1.07
C GLY A 199 -5.62 -0.03 -2.49
N ASP A 200 -4.88 -1.12 -2.73
CA ASP A 200 -4.90 -1.82 -4.00
C ASP A 200 -6.27 -2.46 -4.27
N ASN A 201 -6.54 -2.73 -5.55
CA ASN A 201 -7.74 -3.47 -5.96
C ASN A 201 -7.77 -4.90 -5.41
N GLU A 202 -8.97 -5.50 -5.46
CA GLU A 202 -9.26 -6.83 -4.93
C GLU A 202 -8.40 -7.94 -5.52
N ARG A 203 -8.09 -7.92 -6.82
CA ARG A 203 -7.30 -8.96 -7.48
C ARG A 203 -5.85 -8.93 -6.98
N THR A 204 -5.25 -7.75 -6.89
CA THR A 204 -3.90 -7.56 -6.35
C THR A 204 -3.82 -8.00 -4.90
N ALA A 205 -4.78 -7.57 -4.08
CA ALA A 205 -4.84 -7.94 -2.67
C ALA A 205 -4.99 -9.45 -2.50
N LYS A 206 -5.87 -10.08 -3.29
CA LYS A 206 -6.08 -11.53 -3.28
C LYS A 206 -4.82 -12.29 -3.64
N ALA A 207 -4.13 -11.90 -4.72
CA ALA A 207 -2.90 -12.57 -5.15
C ALA A 207 -1.81 -12.56 -4.06
N VAL A 208 -1.61 -11.41 -3.40
CA VAL A 208 -0.65 -11.29 -2.29
C VAL A 208 -1.12 -12.10 -1.06
N ALA A 209 -2.42 -12.08 -0.77
CA ALA A 209 -2.99 -12.84 0.35
C ALA A 209 -2.84 -14.35 0.16
N GLU A 210 -3.06 -14.85 -1.06
CA GLU A 210 -2.88 -16.26 -1.42
C GLU A 210 -1.40 -16.66 -1.37
N GLU A 211 -0.49 -15.83 -1.89
CA GLU A 211 0.96 -16.09 -1.85
C GLU A 211 1.49 -16.21 -0.41
N LEU A 212 0.97 -15.39 0.50
CA LEU A 212 1.36 -15.38 1.91
C LEU A 212 0.48 -16.26 2.81
N ASN A 213 -0.56 -16.90 2.25
CA ASN A 213 -1.55 -17.68 2.98
C ASN A 213 -2.16 -16.91 4.17
N LEU A 214 -2.59 -15.67 3.93
CA LEU A 214 -3.22 -14.81 4.95
C LEU A 214 -4.59 -15.34 5.37
N ALA A 215 -5.04 -14.98 6.57
CA ALA A 215 -6.35 -15.41 7.09
C ALA A 215 -7.51 -14.69 6.37
N ASP A 216 -7.32 -13.41 6.04
CA ASP A 216 -8.28 -12.59 5.30
C ASP A 216 -7.56 -11.38 4.66
N PHE A 217 -8.23 -10.66 3.77
CA PHE A 217 -7.79 -9.38 3.27
C PHE A 217 -8.96 -8.39 3.05
N LYS A 218 -8.64 -7.09 3.02
CA LYS A 218 -9.55 -6.01 2.60
C LYS A 218 -8.83 -5.15 1.56
N ALA A 219 -9.48 -4.92 0.44
CA ALA A 219 -8.95 -4.22 -0.71
C ALA A 219 -9.70 -2.91 -0.99
N GLY A 220 -9.10 -2.01 -1.75
CA GLY A 220 -9.68 -0.71 -2.10
C GLY A 220 -9.91 0.20 -0.89
N MET A 221 -9.18 -0.03 0.20
CA MET A 221 -9.40 0.65 1.46
C MET A 221 -8.76 2.05 1.46
N LEU A 222 -9.58 3.07 1.72
CA LEU A 222 -9.08 4.39 2.10
C LEU A 222 -8.53 4.35 3.54
N PRO A 223 -7.64 5.28 3.93
CA PRO A 223 -7.10 5.32 5.30
C PRO A 223 -8.19 5.32 6.38
N GLU A 224 -9.24 6.14 6.21
CA GLU A 224 -10.39 6.21 7.12
C GLU A 224 -11.13 4.87 7.22
N HIS A 225 -11.23 4.13 6.12
CA HIS A 225 -11.88 2.82 6.10
C HIS A 225 -11.06 1.76 6.84
N LYS A 226 -9.72 1.83 6.76
CA LYS A 226 -8.85 0.92 7.55
C LYS A 226 -9.10 1.12 9.05
N LEU A 227 -9.18 2.38 9.50
CA LEU A 227 -9.46 2.71 10.89
C LEU A 227 -10.84 2.20 11.33
N MET A 228 -11.89 2.45 10.53
CA MET A 228 -13.24 1.94 10.84
C MET A 228 -13.27 0.41 10.95
N GLU A 229 -12.53 -0.30 10.12
CA GLU A 229 -12.48 -1.76 10.18
C GLU A 229 -11.75 -2.27 11.43
N VAL A 230 -10.66 -1.61 11.84
CA VAL A 230 -10.00 -1.88 13.12
C VAL A 230 -10.95 -1.64 14.29
N GLU A 231 -11.64 -0.50 14.32
CA GLU A 231 -12.63 -0.20 15.36
C GLU A 231 -13.78 -1.21 15.39
N ARG A 232 -14.24 -1.67 14.22
CA ARG A 232 -15.28 -2.69 14.11
C ARG A 232 -14.84 -3.99 14.77
N MET A 233 -13.63 -4.47 14.48
CA MET A 233 -13.07 -5.67 15.10
C MET A 233 -12.88 -5.51 16.62
N GLN A 234 -12.45 -4.34 17.07
CA GLN A 234 -12.35 -4.03 18.50
C GLN A 234 -13.72 -4.04 19.19
N LYS A 235 -14.77 -3.52 18.54
CA LYS A 235 -16.16 -3.58 19.03
C LYS A 235 -16.72 -5.00 19.10
N GLU A 236 -16.20 -5.92 18.28
CA GLU A 236 -16.49 -7.36 18.37
C GLU A 236 -15.77 -8.05 19.55
N GLY A 237 -14.95 -7.33 20.30
CA GLY A 237 -14.21 -7.84 21.44
C GLY A 237 -12.84 -8.41 21.10
N LYS A 238 -12.39 -8.33 19.83
CA LYS A 238 -11.07 -8.82 19.42
C LYS A 238 -9.97 -7.88 19.89
N ILE A 239 -8.83 -8.45 20.27
CA ILE A 239 -7.62 -7.68 20.57
C ILE A 239 -6.79 -7.58 19.28
N VAL A 240 -6.77 -6.36 18.72
CA VAL A 240 -6.19 -6.09 17.40
C VAL A 240 -4.87 -5.34 17.54
N ALA A 241 -3.82 -5.85 16.88
CA ALA A 241 -2.60 -5.11 16.59
C ALA A 241 -2.59 -4.67 15.13
N MET A 242 -1.95 -3.54 14.84
CA MET A 242 -1.73 -3.06 13.47
C MET A 242 -0.23 -2.88 13.20
N ALA A 243 0.25 -3.37 12.07
CA ALA A 243 1.59 -3.13 11.56
C ALA A 243 1.52 -2.37 10.24
N GLY A 244 2.24 -1.25 10.16
CA GLY A 244 2.36 -0.38 9.01
C GLY A 244 3.77 0.18 8.87
N ASP A 245 4.05 0.89 7.80
CA ASP A 245 5.36 1.53 7.57
C ASP A 245 5.53 2.85 8.34
N GLY A 246 4.44 3.36 8.94
CA GLY A 246 4.41 4.58 9.74
C GLY A 246 4.38 5.88 8.93
N ILE A 247 4.31 5.80 7.59
CA ILE A 247 4.21 6.97 6.70
C ILE A 247 2.76 7.15 6.25
N ASN A 248 2.07 6.05 5.89
CA ASN A 248 0.70 6.08 5.38
C ASN A 248 -0.36 5.54 6.36
N ASP A 249 0.08 5.01 7.50
CA ASP A 249 -0.73 4.21 8.43
C ASP A 249 -0.80 4.82 9.85
N ALA A 250 -0.51 6.13 9.97
CA ALA A 250 -0.56 6.88 11.23
C ALA A 250 -1.96 7.45 11.51
#